data_AF-A0A9E1TAV7-F1
#
_entry.id   AF-A0A9E1TAV7-F1
#
_cell.length_a   1.000
_cell.length_b   1.000
_cell.length_c   1.000
_cell.angle_alpha   90.00
_cell.angle_beta   90.00
_cell.angle_gamma   90.00
#
_symmetry.space_group_name_H-M   'P 1'
#
loop_
_entity.id
_entity.type
_entity.pdbx_description
1 polymer ?
#
loop_
_entity_poly.entity_id
_entity_poly.type
_entity_poly.pdbx_seq_one_letter_code
_entity_poly.pdbx_strand_id
1 'polypeptide(L)' 'MDGPGREQFGRLAASHSVVPVWRELLADLTTPVALFTRCVGDGNGFLLESVDRGETWGRWSFIGLNPSLTLTL' A
#
# COMPACT_ATOMS: atom_id res chain seq x y z
N MET A 1 2.33 -13.50 -5.47
CA MET A 1 2.52 -14.11 -4.14
C MET A 1 1.43 -13.65 -3.19
N ASP A 2 0.96 -14.53 -2.30
CA ASP A 2 0.04 -14.14 -1.22
C ASP A 2 0.81 -14.05 0.10
N GLY A 3 0.40 -13.12 0.97
CA GLY A 3 0.95 -12.93 2.30
C GLY A 3 0.50 -14.01 3.30
N PRO A 4 0.66 -13.79 4.62
CA PRO A 4 0.44 -14.84 5.61
C PRO A 4 -1.01 -15.32 5.64
N GLY A 5 -1.19 -16.64 5.56
CA GLY A 5 -2.47 -17.29 5.85
C GLY A 5 -2.85 -17.19 7.33
N ARG A 6 -4.10 -17.52 7.67
CA ARG A 6 -4.66 -17.36 9.03
C ARG A 6 -3.77 -17.90 10.15
N GLU A 7 -3.29 -19.13 10.01
CA GLU A 7 -2.46 -19.78 11.04
C GLU A 7 -1.11 -19.08 11.19
N GLN A 8 -0.48 -18.70 10.07
CA GLN A 8 0.78 -17.98 10.07
C GLN A 8 0.63 -16.58 10.65
N PHE A 9 -0.45 -15.88 10.33
CA PHE A 9 -0.79 -14.60 10.96
C PHE A 9 -0.91 -14.75 12.48
N GLY A 10 -1.62 -15.78 12.97
CA GLY A 10 -1.75 -16.04 14.40
C GLY A 10 -0.41 -16.24 15.10
N ARG A 11 0.53 -16.96 14.47
CA ARG A 11 1.90 -17.10 14.99
C ARG A 11 2.68 -15.79 15.00
N LEU A 12 2.61 -15.01 13.92
CA LEU A 12 3.33 -13.73 13.82
C LEU A 12 2.80 -12.70 14.81
N ALA A 13 1.48 -12.65 14.99
CA ALA A 13 0.80 -11.71 15.88
C ALA A 13 1.09 -11.98 17.37
N ALA A 14 1.55 -13.18 17.73
CA ALA A 14 1.96 -13.50 19.09
C ALA A 14 3.24 -12.75 19.53
N SER A 15 4.06 -12.28 18.59
CA SER A 15 5.34 -11.61 18.87
C SER A 15 5.51 -10.24 18.21
N HIS A 16 4.60 -9.82 17.33
CA HIS A 16 4.68 -8.55 16.62
C HIS A 16 3.41 -7.72 16.80
N SER A 17 3.57 -6.44 17.12
CA SER A 17 2.44 -5.50 17.28
C SER A 17 1.75 -5.14 15.96
N VAL A 18 2.43 -5.36 14.82
CA VAL A 18 1.89 -5.12 13.47
C VAL A 18 2.30 -6.27 12.56
N VAL A 19 1.34 -6.90 11.90
CA VAL A 19 1.56 -7.99 10.94
C VAL A 19 0.83 -7.65 9.63
N PRO A 20 1.56 -7.40 8.52
CA PRO A 20 0.92 -7.06 7.25
C PRO A 20 0.29 -8.31 6.61
N VAL A 21 -0.99 -8.20 6.25
CA VAL A 21 -1.67 -9.17 5.39
C VAL A 21 -1.76 -8.53 4.01
N TRP A 22 -1.20 -9.20 3.01
CA TRP A 22 -1.04 -8.64 1.67
C TRP A 22 -1.24 -9.72 0.61
N ARG A 23 -1.38 -9.27 -0.64
CA ARG A 23 -1.23 -10.11 -1.82
C ARG A 23 -0.72 -9.28 -2.98
N GLU A 24 -0.03 -9.94 -3.90
CA GLU A 24 0.32 -9.37 -5.19
C GLU A 24 -0.79 -9.64 -6.20
N LEU A 25 -1.14 -8.61 -6.96
CA LEU A 25 -2.11 -8.66 -8.04
C LEU A 25 -1.42 -8.20 -9.32
N LEU A 26 -1.83 -8.76 -10.46
CA LEU A 26 -1.39 -8.28 -11.77
C LEU A 26 -2.10 -6.95 -12.07
N ALA A 27 -1.33 -5.91 -12.35
CA ALA A 27 -1.85 -4.56 -12.56
C ALA A 27 -1.22 -3.88 -13.79
N ASP A 28 -0.75 -4.66 -14.76
CA ASP A 28 0.05 -4.21 -15.91
C ASP A 28 -0.64 -3.13 -16.78
N LEU A 29 -1.98 -3.08 -16.73
CA LEU A 29 -2.79 -2.11 -17.48
C LEU A 29 -3.24 -0.91 -16.64
N THR A 30 -2.72 -0.74 -15.42
CA THR A 30 -3.11 0.35 -14.54
C THR A 30 -1.91 1.16 -14.08
N THR A 31 -2.03 2.48 -14.13
CA THR A 31 -1.02 3.40 -13.59
C THR A 31 -1.30 3.67 -12.11
N PRO A 32 -0.29 4.07 -11.31
CA PRO A 32 -0.51 4.41 -9.90
C PRO A 32 -1.59 5.47 -9.69
N VAL A 33 -1.63 6.52 -10.51
CA VAL A 33 -2.69 7.54 -10.46
C VAL A 33 -4.07 6.96 -10.74
N ALA A 34 -4.20 6.04 -11.70
CA ALA A 34 -5.48 5.39 -11.98
C ALA A 34 -5.94 4.47 -10.84
N LEU A 35 -5.00 3.77 -10.17
CA LEU A 35 -5.31 3.00 -8.96
C LEU A 35 -5.72 3.93 -7.81
N PHE A 36 -5.02 5.05 -7.61
CA PHE A 36 -5.37 6.01 -6.57
C PHE A 36 -6.81 6.50 -6.75
N THR A 37 -7.18 6.95 -7.95
CA THR A 37 -8.55 7.39 -8.24
C THR A 37 -9.59 6.29 -7.99
N ARG A 38 -9.30 5.03 -8.35
CA ARG A 38 -10.23 3.90 -8.17
C ARG A 38 -10.37 3.46 -6.71
N CYS A 39 -9.28 3.46 -5.95
CA CYS A 39 -9.25 2.97 -4.58
C CYS A 39 -9.64 4.04 -3.56
N VAL A 40 -9.18 5.28 -3.77
CA VAL A 40 -9.37 6.39 -2.83
C VAL A 40 -10.59 7.22 -3.21
N GLY A 41 -10.79 7.49 -4.51
CA GLY A 41 -11.89 8.34 -4.99
C GLY A 41 -11.85 9.73 -4.35
N ASP A 42 -13.00 10.18 -3.86
CA ASP A 42 -13.16 11.46 -3.13
C ASP A 42 -12.82 11.33 -1.62
N GLY A 43 -12.31 10.18 -1.18
CA GLY A 43 -11.95 9.92 0.21
C GLY A 43 -10.59 10.48 0.63
N ASN A 44 -10.28 10.36 1.92
CA ASN A 44 -8.97 10.74 2.45
C ASN A 44 -7.92 9.66 2.13
N GLY A 45 -6.87 10.06 1.41
CA GLY A 45 -5.73 9.19 1.11
C GLY A 45 -4.54 9.96 0.57
N PHE A 46 -3.47 9.24 0.26
CA PHE A 46 -2.27 9.79 -0.35
C PHE A 46 -1.76 8.89 -1.48
N LEU A 47 -1.08 9.50 -2.45
CA LEU A 47 -0.25 8.85 -3.45
C LEU A 47 1.17 9.43 -3.33
N LEU A 48 2.15 8.55 -3.13
CA LEU A 48 3.57 8.91 -3.11
C LEU A 48 4.28 8.26 -4.29
N GLU A 49 4.92 9.07 -5.12
CA GLU A 49 5.71 8.63 -6.26
C GLU A 49 7.12 9.24 -6.17
N SER A 50 8.13 8.45 -6.55
CA SER A 50 9.52 8.91 -6.56
C SER A 50 9.96 9.20 -7.98
N VAL A 51 10.60 10.37 -8.17
CA VAL A 51 11.24 10.76 -9.43
C VAL A 51 12.70 11.04 -9.12
N ASP A 52 13.61 10.21 -9.63
CA ASP A 52 15.05 10.52 -9.52
C ASP A 52 15.44 11.56 -10.57
N ARG A 53 16.50 12.34 -10.28
CA ARG A 53 17.00 13.48 -11.10
C ARG A 53 17.60 13.08 -12.47
N GLY A 54 17.03 12.08 -13.14
CA GLY A 54 17.42 11.57 -14.44
C GLY A 54 16.34 10.64 -14.99
N GLU A 55 15.15 11.21 -15.24
CA GLU A 55 14.04 10.69 -16.06
C GLU A 55 13.47 9.29 -15.75
N THR A 56 13.99 8.60 -14.74
CA THR A 56 13.54 7.26 -14.36
C THR A 56 12.60 7.37 -13.17
N TRP A 57 11.35 6.98 -13.38
CA TRP A 57 10.41 6.78 -12.28
C TRP A 57 10.94 5.70 -11.34
N GLY A 58 10.80 5.95 -10.04
CA GLY A 58 11.09 4.96 -9.02
C GLY A 58 10.29 3.68 -9.27
N ARG A 59 10.86 2.53 -8.90
CA ARG A 59 10.22 1.22 -9.12
C ARG A 59 8.88 1.07 -8.41
N TRP A 60 8.60 1.89 -7.40
CA TRP A 60 7.44 1.76 -6.51
C TRP A 60 6.71 3.09 -6.35
N SER A 61 5.38 3.01 -6.38
CA SER A 61 4.47 4.05 -5.90
C SER A 61 3.69 3.50 -4.70
N PHE A 62 3.38 4.36 -3.73
CA PHE A 62 2.62 3.98 -2.53
C PHE A 62 1.28 4.68 -2.49
N ILE A 63 0.21 3.91 -2.28
CA ILE A 63 -1.16 4.43 -2.09
C ILE A 63 -1.59 4.08 -0.66
N GLY A 64 -2.02 5.08 0.10
CA GLY A 64 -2.61 4.92 1.42
C GLY A 64 -4.01 5.50 1.48
N LEU A 65 -4.90 4.81 2.17
CA LEU A 65 -6.30 5.19 2.38
C LEU A 65 -6.82 4.57 3.68
N ASN A 66 -7.91 5.11 4.22
CA ASN A 66 -8.56 4.62 5.44
C ASN A 66 -7.60 4.41 6.64
N PRO A 67 -6.82 5.44 7.05
CA PRO A 67 -5.96 5.31 8.21
C PRO A 67 -6.80 5.06 9.48
N SER A 68 -6.30 4.21 10.38
CA SER A 68 -6.94 4.00 11.69
C SER A 68 -6.75 5.17 12.65
N LEU A 69 -5.74 6.02 12.40
CA LEU A 69 -5.40 7.17 13.22
C LEU A 69 -4.64 8.21 12.38
N THR A 70 -4.96 9.49 12.59
CA THR A 70 -4.17 10.63 12.11
C THR A 70 -3.71 11.44 13.32
N LEU A 71 -2.41 11.61 13.47
CA LEU A 71 -1.81 12.40 14.53
C LEU A 71 -1.55 13.81 14.01
N THR A 72 -1.93 14.82 14.80
CA THR A 72 -1.70 16.24 14.51
C THR A 72 -0.94 16.87 15.68
N LEU A 73 -0.14 17.90 15.40
CA LEU A 73 0.68 18.62 16.38
C LEU A 73 -0.08 19.82 16.98
#